data_AF-A0AAE0LDR1-F1
#
_entry.id   AF-A0AAE0LDR1-F1
#
_cell.length_a   1.000
_cell.length_b   1.000
_cell.length_c   1.000
_cell.angle_alpha   90.00
_cell.angle_beta   90.00
_cell.angle_gamma   90.00
#
_symmetry.space_group_name_H-M   'P 1'
#
loop_
_entity.id
_entity.type
_entity.pdbx_description
1 polymer ?
#
loop_
_entity_poly.entity_id
_entity_poly.type
_entity_poly.pdbx_seq_one_letter_code
_entity_poly.pdbx_strand_id
1 'polypeptide(L)'
;KSVAEGSASREIVQRFMAGTYPFDLGIEAMMVPPTEHLETLVKNHQALKDQIEDAIALEEEAKEAQHLEEQDCNSTLNPMIAATETLGFGPKTIEALQEELEVASAALEKCYSSLEDERSSTAMVYIPSLYYAALAPQVLHTQDCETWNVERAPLPTDIIWSNLHLRWWERLIREIAIFIINFLITVFFLIPVTFVSSLATMDNIEDAIPALESLEDYPSLVAFLDGYLPGAPQPSPRYPSPSRSLLPFPVLRLAPPATPSFSPSTSCD
;
A
#
# COMPACT_ATOMS: atom_id res chain seq x y z
N LYS A 1 21.09 -0.24 -34.77
CA LYS A 1 19.94 -0.51 -33.87
C LYS A 1 20.12 0.40 -32.67
N SER A 2 19.22 1.37 -32.52
CA SER A 2 19.25 2.40 -31.47
C SER A 2 19.38 1.77 -30.09
N VAL A 3 20.37 2.25 -29.34
CA VAL A 3 20.55 1.94 -27.92
C VAL A 3 19.29 2.43 -27.21
N ALA A 4 18.53 1.52 -26.59
CA ALA A 4 17.43 1.89 -25.72
C ALA A 4 18.01 2.57 -24.48
N GLU A 5 17.98 3.90 -24.47
CA GLU A 5 18.31 4.73 -23.31
C GLU A 5 17.51 4.24 -22.10
N GLY A 6 18.20 3.68 -21.09
CA GLY A 6 17.62 3.36 -19.79
C GLY A 6 17.49 1.88 -19.42
N SER A 7 17.96 0.95 -20.25
CA SER A 7 17.89 -0.48 -19.94
C SER A 7 19.22 -1.01 -19.37
N ALA A 8 19.25 -1.29 -18.07
CA ALA A 8 20.43 -1.80 -17.37
C ALA A 8 20.40 -3.33 -17.29
N SER A 9 21.54 -3.98 -17.54
CA SER A 9 21.69 -5.41 -17.26
C SER A 9 21.98 -5.64 -15.78
N ARG A 10 21.60 -6.80 -15.24
CA ARG A 10 21.93 -7.25 -13.88
C ARG A 10 23.42 -7.03 -13.56
N GLU A 11 24.29 -7.37 -14.50
CA GLU A 11 25.74 -7.21 -14.35
C GLU A 11 26.17 -5.75 -14.17
N ILE A 12 25.51 -4.81 -14.84
CA ILE A 12 25.83 -3.38 -14.76
C ILE A 12 25.47 -2.86 -13.37
N VAL A 13 24.29 -3.23 -12.87
CA VAL A 13 23.82 -2.86 -11.52
C VAL A 13 24.76 -3.43 -10.45
N GLN A 14 25.11 -4.71 -10.55
CA GLN A 14 26.03 -5.34 -9.61
C GLN A 14 27.42 -4.69 -9.64
N ARG A 15 27.97 -4.43 -10.83
CA ARG A 15 29.28 -3.77 -10.97
C ARG A 15 29.27 -2.35 -10.40
N PHE A 16 28.20 -1.59 -10.65
CA PHE A 16 28.05 -0.24 -10.13
C PHE A 16 28.01 -0.21 -8.60
N MET A 17 27.19 -1.08 -8.00
CA MET A 17 27.05 -1.16 -6.54
C MET A 17 28.33 -1.70 -5.88
N ALA A 18 28.97 -2.71 -6.48
CA ALA A 18 30.25 -3.25 -5.98
C ALA A 18 31.42 -2.25 -6.10
N GLY A 19 31.32 -1.26 -7.00
CA GLY A 19 32.29 -0.17 -7.09
C GLY A 19 32.05 0.95 -6.06
N THR A 20 30.81 1.09 -5.58
CA THR A 20 30.41 2.17 -4.65
C THR A 20 30.53 1.74 -3.19
N TYR A 21 30.20 0.49 -2.89
CA TYR A 21 30.22 -0.09 -1.55
C TYR A 21 31.41 -1.05 -1.40
N PRO A 22 31.84 -1.38 -0.15
CA PRO A 22 32.96 -2.29 0.04
C PRO A 22 32.71 -3.64 -0.64
N PHE A 23 33.73 -4.15 -1.33
CA PHE A 23 33.66 -5.36 -2.17
C PHE A 23 33.30 -6.64 -1.40
N ASP A 24 33.56 -6.70 -0.10
CA ASP A 24 33.28 -7.88 0.73
C ASP A 24 31.78 -8.10 1.00
N LEU A 25 30.94 -7.12 0.66
CA LEU A 25 29.50 -7.29 0.68
C LEU A 25 29.09 -8.03 -0.60
N GLY A 26 28.65 -9.27 -0.48
CA GLY A 26 28.03 -10.03 -1.57
C GLY A 26 26.71 -9.37 -2.00
N ILE A 27 26.79 -8.27 -2.75
CA ILE A 27 25.64 -7.50 -3.21
C ILE A 27 24.97 -8.25 -4.36
N GLU A 28 23.71 -8.58 -4.16
CA GLU A 28 22.89 -9.21 -5.19
C GLU A 28 21.89 -8.22 -5.76
N ALA A 29 21.61 -8.33 -7.06
CA ALA A 29 20.62 -7.51 -7.72
C ALA A 29 19.63 -8.41 -8.48
N MET A 30 18.36 -8.10 -8.34
CA MET A 30 17.24 -8.71 -9.06
C MET A 30 16.63 -7.64 -9.97
N MET A 31 16.61 -7.89 -11.28
CA MET A 31 15.92 -7.02 -12.23
C MET A 31 14.42 -7.24 -12.10
N VAL A 32 13.62 -6.17 -12.18
CA VAL A 32 12.16 -6.29 -12.11
C VAL A 32 11.55 -5.99 -13.48
N PRO A 33 11.16 -7.00 -14.27
CA PRO A 33 10.56 -6.79 -15.58
C PRO A 33 9.12 -6.23 -15.43
N PRO A 34 8.54 -5.65 -16.50
CA PRO A 34 7.15 -5.18 -16.48
C PRO A 34 6.18 -6.35 -16.26
N THR A 35 5.38 -6.29 -15.19
CA THR A 35 4.56 -7.41 -14.70
C THR A 35 3.11 -7.40 -15.18
N GLU A 36 2.68 -6.45 -16.01
CA GLU A 36 1.24 -6.24 -16.30
C GLU A 36 0.55 -7.49 -16.88
N HIS A 37 1.15 -8.12 -17.89
CA HIS A 37 0.62 -9.33 -18.50
C HIS A 37 0.73 -10.54 -17.55
N LEU A 38 1.77 -10.57 -16.72
CA LEU A 38 1.98 -11.66 -15.76
C LEU A 38 0.92 -11.64 -14.65
N GLU A 39 0.61 -10.45 -14.10
CA GLU A 39 -0.36 -10.30 -13.02
C GLU A 39 -1.76 -10.74 -13.44
N THR A 40 -2.16 -10.43 -14.68
CA THR A 40 -3.47 -10.88 -15.21
C THR A 40 -3.52 -12.40 -15.35
N LEU A 41 -2.46 -13.01 -15.89
CA LEU A 41 -2.38 -14.46 -16.02
C LEU A 41 -2.33 -15.16 -14.66
N VAL A 42 -1.58 -14.62 -13.69
CA VAL A 42 -1.50 -15.18 -12.32
C VAL A 42 -2.86 -15.10 -11.63
N LYS A 43 -3.59 -13.98 -11.77
CA LYS A 43 -4.96 -13.85 -11.23
C LYS A 43 -5.92 -14.86 -11.85
N ASN A 44 -5.87 -15.04 -13.17
CA ASN A 44 -6.70 -16.03 -13.85
C ASN A 44 -6.36 -17.45 -13.41
N HIS A 45 -5.07 -17.77 -13.26
CA HIS A 45 -4.60 -19.06 -12.78
C HIS A 45 -5.02 -19.34 -11.34
N GLN A 46 -4.96 -18.34 -10.45
CA GLN A 46 -5.47 -18.44 -9.08
C GLN A 46 -6.98 -18.65 -9.06
N ALA A 47 -7.74 -17.86 -9.83
CA ALA A 47 -9.19 -18.03 -9.91
C ALA A 47 -9.62 -19.42 -10.42
N LEU A 48 -8.87 -20.00 -11.37
CA LEU A 48 -9.11 -21.38 -11.83
C LEU A 48 -8.80 -22.42 -10.75
N LYS A 49 -7.75 -22.22 -9.95
CA LYS A 49 -7.45 -23.09 -8.81
C LYS A 49 -8.55 -23.03 -7.76
N ASP A 50 -8.99 -21.83 -7.41
CA ASP A 50 -10.06 -21.63 -6.44
C ASP A 50 -11.35 -22.33 -6.91
N GLN A 51 -11.70 -22.22 -8.20
CA GLN A 51 -12.85 -22.93 -8.78
C GLN A 51 -12.73 -24.46 -8.72
N ILE A 52 -11.52 -25.01 -8.87
CA ILE A 52 -11.29 -26.45 -8.76
C ILE A 52 -11.39 -26.89 -7.30
N GLU A 53 -10.82 -26.13 -6.36
CA GLU A 53 -10.91 -26.42 -4.93
C GLU A 53 -12.37 -26.42 -4.46
N ASP A 54 -13.17 -25.43 -4.88
CA ASP A 54 -14.61 -25.37 -4.62
C ASP A 54 -15.36 -26.56 -5.24
N ALA A 55 -15.03 -26.96 -6.47
CA ALA A 55 -15.67 -28.10 -7.15
C ALA A 55 -15.35 -29.43 -6.45
N ILE A 56 -14.12 -29.62 -5.99
CA ILE A 56 -13.71 -30.80 -5.22
C ILE A 56 -14.43 -30.84 -3.87
N ALA A 57 -14.54 -29.70 -3.17
CA ALA A 57 -15.25 -29.62 -1.91
C ALA A 57 -16.74 -30.01 -2.05
N LEU A 58 -17.41 -29.55 -3.11
CA LEU A 58 -18.80 -29.92 -3.39
C LEU A 58 -18.95 -31.42 -3.71
N GLU A 59 -17.98 -32.02 -4.41
CA GLU A 59 -17.99 -33.47 -4.63
C GLU A 59 -17.74 -34.26 -3.34
N GLU A 60 -16.87 -33.77 -2.45
CA GLU A 60 -16.61 -34.39 -1.16
C GLU A 60 -17.87 -34.34 -0.27
N GLU A 61 -18.54 -33.19 -0.18
CA GLU A 61 -19.81 -33.04 0.52
C GLU A 61 -20.90 -33.95 -0.07
N ALA A 62 -20.98 -34.06 -1.40
CA ALA A 62 -21.93 -34.96 -2.06
C ALA A 62 -21.63 -36.44 -1.76
N LYS A 63 -20.35 -36.83 -1.70
CA LYS A 63 -19.93 -38.20 -1.31
C LYS A 63 -20.24 -38.47 0.16
N GLU A 64 -20.05 -37.50 1.05
CA GLU A 64 -20.41 -37.62 2.47
C GLU A 64 -21.93 -37.75 2.66
N ALA A 65 -22.72 -36.95 1.94
CA ALA A 65 -24.18 -37.06 1.95
C ALA A 65 -24.66 -38.41 1.39
N GLN A 66 -24.05 -38.88 0.30
CA GLN A 66 -24.34 -40.21 -0.27
C GLN A 66 -23.99 -41.34 0.70
N HIS A 67 -22.89 -41.26 1.45
CA HIS A 67 -22.54 -42.25 2.46
C HIS A 67 -23.54 -42.29 3.64
N LEU A 68 -24.29 -41.20 3.88
CA LEU A 68 -25.38 -41.16 4.86
C LEU A 68 -26.74 -41.57 4.28
N GLU A 69 -26.97 -41.37 2.97
CA GLU A 69 -28.23 -41.67 2.26
C GLU A 69 -28.25 -43.00 1.50
N GLU A 70 -27.17 -43.79 1.48
CA GLU A 70 -27.09 -45.13 0.86
C GLU A 70 -27.92 -46.19 1.61
N GLN A 71 -29.17 -45.87 1.94
CA GLN A 71 -30.17 -46.83 2.38
C GLN A 71 -31.56 -46.70 1.74
N ASP A 72 -31.93 -45.65 0.99
CA ASP A 72 -33.21 -45.65 0.27
C ASP A 72 -33.26 -44.71 -0.96
N CYS A 73 -33.64 -45.29 -2.11
CA CYS A 73 -34.10 -44.64 -3.35
C CYS A 73 -33.09 -44.04 -4.36
N ASN A 74 -32.52 -44.92 -5.19
CA ASN A 74 -31.84 -44.62 -6.46
C ASN A 74 -32.65 -45.13 -7.66
N SER A 75 -33.56 -44.31 -8.22
CA SER A 75 -34.10 -44.60 -9.57
C SER A 75 -34.62 -43.40 -10.38
N THR A 76 -34.76 -42.19 -9.82
CA THR A 76 -35.42 -41.07 -10.53
C THR A 76 -34.61 -39.78 -10.65
N LEU A 77 -33.46 -39.66 -9.97
CA LEU A 77 -32.67 -38.41 -9.93
C LEU A 77 -31.65 -38.28 -11.08
N ASN A 78 -31.10 -39.40 -11.55
CA ASN A 78 -30.05 -39.43 -12.58
C ASN A 78 -30.43 -38.80 -13.95
N PRO A 79 -31.67 -38.91 -14.48
CA PRO A 79 -31.98 -38.32 -15.78
C PRO A 79 -32.13 -36.80 -15.75
N MET A 80 -32.45 -36.20 -14.60
CA MET A 80 -32.60 -34.74 -14.48
C MET A 80 -31.24 -34.04 -14.42
N ILE A 81 -30.28 -34.65 -13.71
CA ILE A 81 -28.87 -34.20 -13.65
C ILE A 81 -28.22 -34.31 -15.04
N ALA A 82 -28.42 -35.44 -15.74
CA ALA A 82 -27.92 -35.61 -17.10
C ALA A 82 -28.56 -34.62 -18.11
N ALA A 83 -29.83 -34.28 -17.94
CA ALA A 83 -30.50 -33.30 -18.81
C ALA A 83 -29.93 -31.88 -18.63
N THR A 84 -29.56 -31.48 -17.40
CA THR A 84 -28.92 -30.19 -17.13
C THR A 84 -27.51 -30.08 -17.72
N GLU A 85 -26.75 -31.19 -17.79
CA GLU A 85 -25.43 -31.23 -18.43
C GLU A 85 -25.51 -31.01 -19.95
N THR A 86 -26.48 -31.61 -20.63
CA THR A 86 -26.63 -31.48 -22.10
C THR A 86 -26.99 -30.08 -22.59
N LEU A 87 -27.50 -29.23 -21.71
CA LEU A 87 -27.88 -27.84 -22.01
C LEU A 87 -26.76 -26.83 -21.67
N GLY A 88 -25.59 -27.27 -21.22
CA GLY A 88 -24.45 -26.40 -20.89
C GLY A 88 -24.67 -25.56 -19.62
N PHE A 89 -25.66 -25.92 -18.81
CA PHE A 89 -25.96 -25.29 -17.51
C PHE A 89 -25.48 -26.12 -16.31
N GLY A 90 -24.80 -27.24 -16.55
CA GLY A 90 -24.18 -28.04 -15.49
C GLY A 90 -22.90 -27.42 -14.95
N PRO A 91 -22.46 -27.81 -13.73
CA PRO A 91 -21.13 -27.47 -13.24
C PRO A 91 -20.08 -27.94 -14.25
N LYS A 92 -19.07 -27.10 -14.54
CA LYS A 92 -17.95 -27.52 -15.38
C LYS A 92 -17.34 -28.78 -14.76
N THR A 93 -17.07 -29.80 -15.57
CA THR A 93 -16.40 -31.01 -15.10
C THR A 93 -15.01 -30.66 -14.61
N ILE A 94 -14.54 -31.34 -13.56
CA ILE A 94 -13.20 -31.15 -13.00
C ILE A 94 -12.14 -31.34 -14.10
N GLU A 95 -12.33 -32.33 -14.98
CA GLU A 95 -11.43 -32.61 -16.10
C GLU A 95 -11.31 -31.42 -17.07
N ALA A 96 -12.39 -30.70 -17.35
CA ALA A 96 -12.36 -29.52 -18.22
C ALA A 96 -11.66 -28.32 -17.57
N LEU A 97 -11.85 -28.12 -16.25
CA LEU A 97 -11.15 -27.09 -15.49
C LEU A 97 -9.65 -27.39 -15.36
N GLN A 98 -9.29 -28.66 -15.20
CA GLN A 98 -7.89 -29.11 -15.19
C GLN A 98 -7.22 -28.85 -16.55
N GLU A 99 -7.90 -29.09 -17.66
CA GLU A 99 -7.38 -28.77 -19.01
C GLU A 99 -7.16 -27.24 -19.17
N GLU A 100 -8.12 -26.41 -18.76
CA GLU A 100 -7.99 -24.95 -18.77
C GLU A 100 -6.79 -24.48 -17.90
N LEU A 101 -6.57 -25.13 -16.75
CA LEU A 101 -5.46 -24.83 -15.84
C LEU A 101 -4.10 -25.21 -16.44
N GLU A 102 -3.99 -26.34 -17.14
CA GLU A 102 -2.76 -26.76 -17.83
C GLU A 102 -2.40 -25.79 -18.96
N VAL A 103 -3.39 -25.30 -19.71
CA VAL A 103 -3.16 -24.27 -20.73
C VAL A 103 -2.70 -22.96 -20.09
N ALA A 104 -3.32 -22.55 -18.99
CA ALA A 104 -2.96 -21.34 -18.26
C ALA A 104 -1.54 -21.42 -17.65
N SER A 105 -1.16 -22.55 -17.06
CA SER A 105 0.18 -22.76 -16.50
C SER A 105 1.25 -22.78 -17.59
N ALA A 106 0.98 -23.41 -18.74
CA ALA A 106 1.88 -23.38 -19.89
C ALA A 106 2.04 -21.96 -20.49
N ALA A 107 0.97 -21.16 -20.49
CA ALA A 107 1.04 -19.75 -20.89
C ALA A 107 1.89 -18.93 -19.89
N LEU A 108 1.75 -19.18 -18.58
CA LEU A 108 2.58 -18.56 -17.56
C LEU A 108 4.06 -18.88 -17.74
N GLU A 109 4.43 -20.15 -17.94
CA GLU A 109 5.84 -20.54 -18.16
C GLU A 109 6.47 -19.86 -19.39
N LYS A 110 5.68 -19.73 -20.47
CA LYS A 110 6.10 -18.99 -21.67
C LYS A 110 6.31 -17.50 -21.37
N CYS A 111 5.43 -16.89 -20.58
CA CYS A 111 5.60 -15.51 -20.16
C CYS A 111 6.80 -15.34 -19.23
N TYR A 112 6.99 -16.19 -18.21
CA TYR A 112 8.14 -16.13 -17.31
C TYR A 112 9.47 -16.22 -18.05
N SER A 113 9.61 -17.18 -18.97
CA SER A 113 10.83 -17.32 -19.78
C SER A 113 11.08 -16.10 -20.68
N SER A 114 10.03 -15.47 -21.21
CA SER A 114 10.19 -14.23 -21.99
C SER A 114 10.64 -13.04 -21.13
N LEU A 115 10.30 -13.02 -19.85
CA LEU A 115 10.64 -11.92 -18.94
C LEU A 115 12.08 -11.97 -18.42
N GLU A 116 12.71 -13.15 -18.37
CA GLU A 116 14.12 -13.29 -17.98
C GLU A 116 15.07 -12.56 -18.96
N ASP A 117 14.70 -12.51 -20.24
CA ASP A 117 15.45 -11.79 -21.27
C ASP A 117 15.11 -10.29 -21.32
N GLU A 118 14.03 -9.86 -20.67
CA GLU A 118 13.62 -8.47 -20.66
C GLU A 118 14.49 -7.62 -19.75
N ARG A 119 15.08 -6.62 -20.39
CA ARG A 119 16.13 -5.79 -19.81
C ARG A 119 15.45 -4.58 -19.18
N SER A 120 15.18 -4.66 -17.87
CA SER A 120 14.39 -3.65 -17.14
C SER A 120 15.18 -2.38 -16.76
N SER A 121 14.45 -1.30 -16.51
CA SER A 121 14.98 -0.04 -15.98
C SER A 121 15.08 -0.05 -14.44
N THR A 122 14.30 -0.91 -13.77
CA THR A 122 14.26 -0.98 -12.30
C THR A 122 14.85 -2.29 -11.79
N ALA A 123 15.62 -2.20 -10.70
CA ALA A 123 16.24 -3.33 -10.04
C ALA A 123 16.09 -3.21 -8.52
N MET A 124 15.87 -4.34 -7.86
CA MET A 124 15.98 -4.47 -6.41
C MET A 124 17.39 -4.94 -6.07
N VAL A 125 18.02 -4.30 -5.10
CA VAL A 125 19.38 -4.63 -4.66
C VAL A 125 19.34 -5.09 -3.22
N TYR A 126 19.91 -6.26 -2.97
CA TYR A 126 20.13 -6.80 -1.64
C TYR A 126 21.55 -6.50 -1.19
N ILE A 127 21.67 -5.78 -0.08
CA ILE A 127 22.94 -5.46 0.56
C ILE A 127 22.96 -6.16 1.92
N PRO A 128 23.91 -7.07 2.19
CA PRO A 128 23.92 -7.87 3.41
C PRO A 128 24.19 -7.06 4.69
N SER A 129 24.67 -5.82 4.58
CA SER A 129 24.84 -4.93 5.72
C SER A 129 23.70 -3.94 5.83
N LEU A 130 23.04 -3.94 7.00
CA LEU A 130 21.99 -2.99 7.33
C LEU A 130 22.47 -1.53 7.25
N TYR A 131 23.72 -1.26 7.63
CA TYR A 131 24.27 0.10 7.60
C TYR A 131 24.32 0.65 6.17
N TYR A 132 24.89 -0.12 5.23
CA TYR A 132 24.98 0.30 3.83
C TYR A 132 23.61 0.29 3.15
N ALA A 133 22.73 -0.65 3.47
CA ALA A 133 21.35 -0.66 3.00
C ALA A 133 20.57 0.60 3.44
N ALA A 134 20.80 1.07 4.67
CA ALA A 134 20.17 2.28 5.19
C ALA A 134 20.78 3.58 4.63
N LEU A 135 22.08 3.57 4.33
CA LEU A 135 22.77 4.71 3.73
C LEU A 135 22.51 4.86 2.25
N ALA A 136 22.32 3.76 1.52
CA ALA A 136 22.14 3.78 0.07
C ALA A 136 21.10 4.81 -0.40
N PRO A 137 19.86 4.83 0.10
CA PRO A 137 18.86 5.80 -0.35
C PRO A 137 19.12 7.24 0.12
N GLN A 138 20.14 7.48 0.95
CA GLN A 138 20.48 8.82 1.46
C GLN A 138 21.58 9.49 0.64
N VAL A 139 22.26 8.75 -0.23
CA VAL A 139 23.41 9.22 -1.00
C VAL A 139 23.01 9.39 -2.46
N LEU A 140 23.50 10.44 -3.10
CA LEU A 140 23.43 10.59 -4.55
C LEU A 140 24.52 9.72 -5.19
N HIS A 141 24.10 8.65 -5.87
CA HIS A 141 24.98 7.70 -6.55
C HIS A 141 25.69 8.27 -7.77
N THR A 142 25.06 9.21 -8.47
CA THR A 142 25.56 9.83 -9.69
C THR A 142 25.36 11.35 -9.64
N GLN A 143 26.03 12.05 -10.55
CA GLN A 143 25.85 13.50 -10.71
C GLN A 143 24.49 13.84 -11.33
N ASP A 144 23.94 12.94 -12.14
CA ASP A 144 22.66 13.11 -12.82
C ASP A 144 21.51 12.55 -11.97
N CYS A 145 20.70 13.44 -11.38
CA CYS A 145 19.62 13.09 -10.46
C CYS A 145 18.51 12.20 -11.05
N GLU A 146 18.41 12.13 -12.39
CA GLU A 146 17.42 11.27 -13.08
C GLU A 146 17.87 9.81 -13.19
N THR A 147 19.16 9.53 -13.01
CA THR A 147 19.75 8.20 -13.16
C THR A 147 20.10 7.62 -11.80
N TRP A 148 19.97 6.29 -11.64
CA TRP A 148 20.39 5.59 -10.41
C TRP A 148 19.75 6.12 -9.12
N ASN A 149 18.47 6.51 -9.17
CA ASN A 149 17.74 6.86 -7.95
C ASN A 149 17.50 5.60 -7.10
N VAL A 150 17.96 5.63 -5.86
CA VAL A 150 17.81 4.53 -4.90
C VAL A 150 16.83 4.95 -3.83
N GLU A 151 15.74 4.21 -3.71
CA GLU A 151 14.77 4.36 -2.65
C GLU A 151 14.84 3.15 -1.70
N ARG A 152 14.46 3.35 -0.43
CA ARG A 152 14.32 2.24 0.50
C ARG A 152 13.18 1.33 0.01
N ALA A 153 13.50 0.06 -0.23
CA ALA A 153 12.49 -0.92 -0.57
C ALA A 153 11.46 -1.05 0.56
N PRO A 154 10.15 -0.92 0.27
CA PRO A 154 9.11 -1.18 1.26
C PRO A 154 8.95 -2.69 1.47
N LEU A 155 8.06 -3.08 2.39
CA LEU A 155 7.76 -4.49 2.61
C LEU A 155 7.19 -5.10 1.31
N PRO A 156 7.45 -6.39 1.04
CA PRO A 156 7.05 -7.02 -0.22
C PRO A 156 5.55 -6.95 -0.51
N THR A 157 4.72 -6.92 0.53
CA THR A 157 3.26 -6.79 0.43
C THR A 157 2.80 -5.38 0.08
N ASP A 158 3.61 -4.36 0.40
CA ASP A 158 3.29 -2.95 0.16
C ASP A 158 3.80 -2.47 -1.22
N ILE A 159 4.42 -3.37 -2.00
CA ILE A 159 4.97 -3.05 -3.32
C ILE A 159 3.86 -3.19 -4.37
N ILE A 160 3.56 -2.08 -5.05
CA ILE A 160 2.70 -2.10 -6.23
C ILE A 160 3.59 -2.36 -7.46
N TRP A 161 3.70 -3.63 -7.85
CA TRP A 161 4.56 -4.09 -8.95
C TRP A 161 4.27 -3.41 -10.29
N SER A 162 2.99 -3.18 -10.59
CA SER A 162 2.55 -2.43 -11.78
C SER A 162 3.03 -0.98 -11.81
N ASN A 163 3.40 -0.36 -10.69
CA ASN A 163 3.89 1.03 -10.67
C ASN A 163 5.42 1.13 -10.75
N LEU A 164 6.14 0.01 -10.68
CA LEU A 164 7.60 0.01 -10.55
C LEU A 164 8.34 0.37 -11.85
N HIS A 165 7.69 0.17 -13.00
CA HIS A 165 8.23 0.50 -14.32
C HIS A 165 7.96 1.95 -14.75
N LEU A 166 7.14 2.69 -13.99
CA LEU A 166 6.76 4.05 -14.34
C LEU A 166 7.95 4.99 -14.29
N ARG A 167 8.15 5.74 -15.37
CA ARG A 167 9.19 6.76 -15.45
C ARG A 167 8.84 7.94 -14.54
N TRP A 168 9.87 8.66 -14.10
CA TRP A 168 9.70 9.79 -13.20
C TRP A 168 8.79 10.89 -13.80
N TRP A 169 8.90 11.17 -15.11
CA TRP A 169 8.05 12.13 -15.81
C TRP A 169 6.57 11.74 -15.81
N GLU A 170 6.26 10.46 -15.97
CA GLU A 170 4.87 9.96 -15.97
C GLU A 170 4.23 10.13 -14.59
N ARG A 171 5.01 9.91 -13.52
CA ARG A 171 4.58 10.16 -12.14
C ARG A 171 4.28 11.63 -11.91
N LEU A 172 5.18 12.52 -12.35
CA LEU A 172 5.02 13.97 -12.21
C LEU A 172 3.78 14.49 -12.95
N ILE A 173 3.50 14.02 -14.16
CA ILE A 173 2.29 14.41 -14.90
C ILE A 173 1.02 13.98 -14.17
N ARG A 174 1.00 12.75 -13.63
CA ARG A 174 -0.16 12.24 -12.86
C ARG A 174 -0.39 13.04 -11.58
N GLU A 175 0.68 13.40 -10.87
CA GLU A 175 0.61 14.23 -9.67
C GLU A 175 0.03 15.62 -9.98
N ILE A 176 0.53 16.27 -11.04
CA ILE A 176 0.03 17.57 -11.49
C ILE A 176 -1.44 17.46 -11.91
N ALA A 177 -1.83 16.39 -12.62
CA ALA A 177 -3.22 16.19 -13.04
C ALA A 177 -4.16 16.07 -11.83
N ILE A 178 -3.79 15.26 -10.82
CA ILE A 178 -4.57 15.11 -9.58
C ILE A 178 -4.64 16.44 -8.82
N PHE A 179 -3.52 17.18 -8.75
CA PHE A 179 -3.48 18.48 -8.10
C PHE A 179 -4.43 19.49 -8.77
N ILE A 180 -4.46 19.53 -10.10
CA ILE A 180 -5.37 20.39 -10.87
C ILE A 180 -6.83 20.00 -10.61
N ILE A 181 -7.16 18.71 -10.65
CA ILE A 181 -8.52 18.22 -10.39
C ILE A 181 -8.95 18.60 -8.97
N ASN A 182 -8.11 18.36 -7.97
CA ASN A 182 -8.40 18.69 -6.58
C ASN A 182 -8.56 20.20 -6.35
N PHE A 183 -7.73 21.02 -7.01
CA PHE A 183 -7.84 22.47 -6.99
C PHE A 183 -9.19 22.94 -7.57
N LEU A 184 -9.60 22.40 -8.72
CA LEU A 184 -10.90 22.71 -9.31
C LEU A 184 -12.04 22.32 -8.36
N ILE A 185 -12.03 21.09 -7.83
CA ILE A 185 -13.05 20.62 -6.88
C ILE A 185 -13.15 21.57 -5.68
N THR A 186 -12.02 21.99 -5.12
CA THR A 186 -11.98 22.91 -3.96
C THR A 186 -12.59 24.27 -4.30
N VAL A 187 -12.22 24.86 -5.43
CA VAL A 187 -12.76 26.17 -5.87
C VAL A 187 -14.25 26.10 -6.19
N PHE A 188 -14.70 25.04 -6.86
CA PHE A 188 -16.13 24.82 -7.12
C PHE A 188 -16.92 24.65 -5.83
N PHE A 189 -16.36 23.94 -4.84
CA PHE A 189 -17.00 23.73 -3.54
C PHE A 189 -16.98 24.98 -2.66
N LEU A 190 -16.10 25.95 -2.94
CA LEU A 190 -16.05 27.22 -2.22
C LEU A 190 -17.30 28.08 -2.48
N ILE A 191 -17.91 27.98 -3.66
CA ILE A 191 -19.12 28.74 -4.03
C ILE A 191 -20.31 28.40 -3.11
N PRO A 192 -20.76 27.14 -2.96
CA PRO A 192 -21.88 26.81 -2.06
C PRO A 192 -21.53 27.02 -0.59
N VAL A 193 -20.29 26.75 -0.18
CA VAL A 193 -19.86 26.94 1.21
C VAL A 193 -19.91 28.42 1.59
N THR A 194 -19.39 29.31 0.74
CA THR A 194 -19.46 30.76 1.00
C THR A 194 -20.88 31.29 0.91
N PHE A 195 -21.73 30.74 0.03
CA PHE A 195 -23.14 31.10 -0.03
C PHE A 195 -23.91 30.73 1.25
N VAL A 196 -23.74 29.50 1.76
CA VAL A 196 -24.35 29.09 3.03
C VAL A 196 -23.76 29.88 4.21
N SER A 197 -22.46 30.16 4.19
CA SER A 197 -21.79 30.96 5.22
C SER A 197 -22.28 32.42 5.24
N SER A 198 -22.47 33.04 4.06
CA SER A 198 -23.02 34.40 3.99
C SER A 198 -24.46 34.46 4.49
N LEU A 199 -25.25 33.40 4.24
CA LEU A 199 -26.58 33.22 4.81
C LEU A 199 -26.57 32.91 6.32
N ALA A 200 -25.47 32.46 6.90
CA ALA A 200 -25.40 32.15 8.34
C ALA A 200 -25.02 33.37 9.21
N THR A 201 -24.73 34.53 8.61
CA THR A 201 -24.43 35.77 9.34
C THR A 201 -25.74 36.43 9.77
N MET A 202 -25.96 36.63 11.08
CA MET A 202 -27.25 37.03 11.68
C MET A 202 -27.90 38.23 10.98
N ASP A 203 -27.13 39.27 10.65
CA ASP A 203 -27.62 40.48 9.99
C ASP A 203 -28.22 40.22 8.59
N ASN A 204 -27.73 39.21 7.84
CA ASN A 204 -28.24 38.88 6.50
C ASN A 204 -29.50 38.00 6.56
N ILE A 205 -29.75 37.31 7.68
CA ILE A 205 -30.89 36.40 7.81
C ILE A 205 -32.18 37.17 8.05
N GLU A 206 -32.11 38.24 8.86
CA GLU A 206 -33.24 39.13 9.14
C GLU A 206 -33.76 39.81 7.86
N ASP A 207 -32.85 40.24 6.98
CA ASP A 207 -33.20 40.88 5.70
C ASP A 207 -33.65 39.89 4.61
N ALA A 208 -33.10 38.66 4.58
CA ALA A 208 -33.39 37.69 3.54
C ALA A 208 -34.65 36.85 3.80
N ILE A 209 -35.01 36.64 5.07
CA ILE A 209 -36.19 35.87 5.49
C ILE A 209 -36.92 36.67 6.58
N PRO A 210 -37.92 37.50 6.23
CA PRO A 210 -38.70 38.27 7.21
C PRO A 210 -39.53 37.38 8.17
N ALA A 211 -39.50 36.05 8.01
CA ALA A 211 -40.09 35.11 8.96
C ALA A 211 -39.21 34.85 10.20
N LEU A 212 -37.98 35.37 10.26
CA LEU A 212 -37.08 35.23 11.41
C LEU A 212 -37.25 36.30 12.50
N GLU A 213 -38.03 37.36 12.28
CA GLU A 213 -38.39 38.31 13.34
C GLU A 213 -39.10 37.59 14.52
N SER A 214 -39.68 36.40 14.28
CA SER A 214 -40.26 35.52 15.30
C SER A 214 -39.30 34.46 15.88
N LEU A 215 -38.01 34.45 15.54
CA LEU A 215 -37.05 33.52 16.14
C LEU A 215 -36.51 33.99 17.49
N GLU A 216 -36.61 35.29 17.78
CA GLU A 216 -36.28 35.86 19.10
C GLU A 216 -37.21 35.30 20.20
N ASP A 217 -38.40 34.81 19.84
CA ASP A 217 -39.34 34.14 20.74
C ASP A 217 -38.91 32.73 21.18
N TYR A 218 -37.91 32.11 20.53
CA TYR A 218 -37.44 30.75 20.82
C TYR A 218 -35.96 30.72 21.29
N PRO A 219 -35.70 30.94 22.59
CA PRO A 219 -34.34 31.05 23.14
C PRO A 219 -33.49 29.78 22.98
N SER A 220 -34.11 28.62 22.77
CA SER A 220 -33.41 27.34 22.55
C SER A 220 -32.74 27.26 21.18
N LEU A 221 -33.32 27.90 20.16
CA LEU A 221 -32.78 27.86 18.80
C LEU A 221 -31.61 28.83 18.65
N VAL A 222 -31.70 30.00 19.30
CA VAL A 222 -30.59 30.96 19.42
C VAL A 222 -29.42 30.34 20.16
N ALA A 223 -29.65 29.65 21.30
CA ALA A 223 -28.60 28.95 22.05
C ALA A 223 -27.94 27.79 21.26
N PHE A 224 -28.69 27.14 20.35
CA PHE A 224 -28.15 26.09 19.48
C PHE A 224 -27.25 26.68 18.39
N LEU A 225 -27.65 27.80 17.79
CA LEU A 225 -26.84 28.52 16.81
C LEU A 225 -25.58 29.15 17.44
N ASP A 226 -25.71 29.72 18.64
CA ASP A 226 -24.58 30.22 19.45
C ASP A 226 -23.62 29.09 19.87
N GLY A 227 -24.13 27.89 20.10
CA GLY A 227 -23.32 26.70 20.38
C GLY A 227 -22.52 26.22 19.17
N TYR A 228 -22.91 26.61 17.95
CA TYR A 228 -22.29 26.20 16.69
C TYR A 228 -21.33 27.27 16.14
N LEU A 229 -21.55 28.56 16.44
CA LEU A 229 -20.62 29.64 16.12
C LEU A 229 -19.49 29.75 17.17
N PRO A 230 -18.20 29.73 16.78
CA PRO A 230 -17.09 29.87 17.71
C PRO A 230 -16.89 31.35 18.09
N GLY A 231 -17.87 31.93 18.79
CA GLY A 231 -17.87 33.34 19.18
C GLY A 231 -18.36 33.59 20.60
N ALA A 232 -19.14 32.68 21.18
CA ALA A 232 -19.52 32.78 22.59
C ALA A 232 -18.31 32.50 23.50
N PRO A 233 -18.10 33.28 24.58
CA PRO A 233 -17.06 33.02 25.55
C PRO A 233 -17.35 31.68 26.24
N GLN A 234 -16.77 30.60 25.71
CA GLN A 234 -16.73 29.34 26.41
C GLN A 234 -15.95 29.59 27.71
N PRO A 235 -16.42 29.12 28.87
CA PRO A 235 -15.59 29.09 30.06
C PRO A 235 -14.38 28.24 29.72
N SER A 236 -13.25 28.89 29.44
CA SER A 236 -12.00 28.21 29.13
C SER A 236 -11.80 27.14 30.18
N PRO A 237 -11.56 25.86 29.82
CA PRO A 237 -11.20 24.87 30.81
C PRO A 237 -10.02 25.45 31.57
N ARG A 238 -10.22 25.74 32.86
CA ARG A 238 -9.12 26.09 33.75
C ARG A 238 -8.27 24.83 33.82
N TYR A 239 -7.30 24.71 32.92
CA TYR A 239 -6.20 23.81 33.14
C TYR A 239 -5.61 24.21 34.48
N PRO A 240 -5.60 23.32 35.49
CA PRO A 240 -4.84 23.61 36.69
C PRO A 240 -3.42 23.82 36.20
N SER A 241 -2.93 25.06 36.24
CA SER A 241 -1.54 25.36 35.98
C SER A 241 -0.75 24.45 36.91
N PRO A 242 0.12 23.56 36.41
CA PRO A 242 0.94 22.77 37.29
C PRO A 242 1.76 23.76 38.12
N SER A 243 1.42 23.84 39.39
CA SER A 243 2.17 24.58 40.39
C SER A 243 3.62 24.15 40.22
N ARG A 244 4.45 25.12 39.89
CA ARG A 244 5.87 25.05 39.59
C ARG A 244 6.64 24.51 40.81
N SER A 245 6.51 23.22 41.10
CA SER A 245 7.37 22.49 42.02
C SER A 245 8.41 21.76 41.18
N LEU A 246 9.56 22.41 41.05
CA LEU A 246 10.82 21.85 40.58
C LEU A 246 11.05 20.47 41.20
N LEU A 247 11.02 19.42 40.39
CA LEU A 247 11.71 18.18 40.67
C LEU A 247 12.66 17.87 39.50
N PRO A 248 13.88 17.41 39.81
CA PRO A 248 14.98 17.40 38.86
C PRO A 248 14.81 16.24 37.89
N PHE A 249 14.78 16.53 36.60
CA PHE A 249 15.10 15.51 35.61
C PHE A 249 16.53 15.02 35.87
N PRO A 250 16.80 13.70 35.90
CA PRO A 250 18.16 13.19 35.99
C PRO A 250 18.87 13.48 34.67
N VAL A 251 19.72 14.51 34.68
CA VAL A 251 20.69 14.75 33.61
C VAL A 251 21.74 13.64 33.70
N LEU A 252 21.70 12.70 32.77
CA LEU A 252 22.73 11.67 32.57
C LEU A 252 24.07 12.36 32.29
N ARG A 253 24.89 12.51 33.34
CA ARG A 253 26.25 13.04 33.25
C ARG A 253 27.18 11.85 32.96
N LEU A 254 27.64 11.75 31.71
CA LEU A 254 28.66 10.79 31.30
C LEU A 254 29.92 11.01 32.16
N ALA A 255 30.38 9.95 32.83
CA ALA A 255 31.61 9.95 33.62
C ALA A 255 32.83 9.98 32.69
N PRO A 256 33.85 10.83 32.93
CA PRO A 256 35.08 10.81 32.17
C PRO A 256 35.94 9.59 32.54
N PRO A 257 36.78 9.09 31.60
CA PRO A 257 37.57 7.88 31.80
C PRO A 257 38.62 8.06 32.90
N ALA A 258 38.71 7.08 33.79
CA ALA A 258 39.69 7.04 34.88
C ALA A 258 41.12 6.95 34.33
N THR A 259 41.94 7.95 34.60
CA THR A 259 43.39 7.89 34.46
C THR A 259 43.98 7.03 35.58
N PRO A 260 44.84 6.04 35.30
CA PRO A 260 45.48 5.25 36.35
C PRO A 260 46.58 6.06 37.03
N SER A 261 46.36 6.41 38.30
CA SER A 261 47.40 6.98 39.17
C SER A 261 48.28 5.85 39.71
N PHE A 262 49.52 5.81 39.23
CA PHE A 262 50.61 5.01 39.76
C PHE A 262 51.15 5.69 41.03
N SER A 263 51.26 4.98 42.15
CA SER A 263 52.33 5.20 43.14
C SER A 263 52.41 4.05 44.17
N PRO A 264 53.59 3.82 44.77
CA PRO A 264 54.08 2.51 45.20
C PRO A 264 54.07 2.32 46.73
N SER A 265 54.72 1.25 47.20
CA SER A 265 55.03 0.85 48.60
C SER A 265 53.99 -0.07 49.24
N THR A 266 54.27 -1.04 50.12
CA THR A 266 55.42 -1.87 50.54
C THR A 266 54.86 -2.88 51.55
N SER A 267 55.52 -4.04 51.65
CA SER A 267 55.69 -4.93 52.83
C SER A 267 54.57 -5.86 53.33
N CYS A 268 55.05 -7.09 53.64
CA CYS A 268 54.54 -8.14 54.54
C CYS A 268 53.32 -8.93 54.02
N ASP A 269 53.34 -10.25 53.84
CA ASP A 269 54.17 -11.36 54.33
C ASP A 269 54.52 -12.38 53.23
#